data_AF-A0A947RPQ7-F1
#
_entry.id   AF-A0A947RPQ7-F1
#
_cell.length_a   1.000
_cell.length_b   1.000
_cell.length_c   1.000
_cell.angle_alpha   90.00
_cell.angle_beta   90.00
_cell.angle_gamma   90.00
#
_symmetry.space_group_name_H-M   'P 1'
#
loop_
_entity.id
_entity.type
_entity.pdbx_description
1 polymer ?
#
loop_
_entity_poly.entity_id
_entity_poly.type
_entity_poly.pdbx_seq_one_letter_code
_entity_poly.pdbx_strand_id
1 'polypeptide(L)'
;MKLIDLSLPVNDASLSYPGTSTGIALERIPFSIPGGTLSRFTHLDPHCGTHLDAPLHFIQEGTDVASVPLVLPELVVFYTTANPIPADLLDGSPGLVGKAVLFSTGWEKHAGTKGFFEGYPTLSSQLAEALVARGVALVGLDSPS
;
A
#
# COMPACT_ATOMS: atom_id res chain seq x y z
N MET A 1 -8.34 23.74 2.37
CA MET A 1 -7.72 22.53 1.80
C MET A 1 -8.62 21.35 2.12
N LYS A 2 -8.94 20.50 1.15
CA LYS A 2 -9.73 19.28 1.35
C LYS A 2 -8.77 18.09 1.40
N LEU A 3 -8.84 17.30 2.46
CA LEU A 3 -8.14 16.03 2.55
C LEU A 3 -9.01 14.93 1.96
N ILE A 4 -8.40 14.00 1.23
CA ILE A 4 -9.04 12.81 0.68
C ILE A 4 -8.36 11.62 1.35
N ASP A 5 -9.14 10.79 2.03
CA ASP A 5 -8.63 9.55 2.61
C ASP A 5 -8.60 8.47 1.53
N LEU A 6 -7.43 7.88 1.30
CA LEU A 6 -7.20 6.79 0.36
C LEU A 6 -6.91 5.47 1.10
N SER A 7 -7.10 5.43 2.41
CA SER A 7 -6.77 4.28 3.25
C SER A 7 -7.92 3.28 3.28
N LEU A 8 -7.58 1.99 3.23
CA LEU A 8 -8.54 0.93 3.51
C LEU A 8 -8.85 0.92 5.03
N PRO A 9 -10.13 0.83 5.42
CA PRO A 9 -10.48 0.70 6.84
C PRO A 9 -9.95 -0.63 7.39
N VAL A 10 -9.33 -0.58 8.57
CA VAL A 10 -8.78 -1.76 9.24
C VAL A 10 -9.48 -2.07 10.57
N ASN A 11 -9.78 -3.34 10.82
CA ASN A 11 -10.41 -3.85 12.03
C ASN A 11 -10.10 -5.36 12.22
N ASP A 12 -10.68 -5.98 13.26
CA ASP A 12 -10.44 -7.41 13.58
C ASP A 12 -10.93 -8.39 12.50
N ALA A 13 -11.73 -7.94 11.53
CA ALA A 13 -12.14 -8.72 10.35
C ALA A 13 -11.29 -8.42 9.10
N SER A 14 -10.29 -7.54 9.20
CA SER A 14 -9.40 -7.24 8.09
C SER A 14 -8.59 -8.48 7.70
N LEU A 15 -8.59 -8.73 6.39
CA LEU A 15 -7.85 -9.81 5.78
C LEU A 15 -6.43 -9.34 5.49
N SER A 16 -5.49 -10.26 5.69
CA SER A 16 -4.14 -10.17 5.15
C SER A 16 -3.96 -11.15 3.99
N TYR A 17 -2.78 -11.11 3.37
CA TYR A 17 -2.43 -11.95 2.25
C TYR A 17 -2.67 -13.46 2.55
N PRO A 18 -3.23 -14.25 1.62
CA PRO A 18 -3.52 -15.66 1.86
C PRO A 18 -2.29 -16.44 2.36
N GLY A 19 -2.47 -17.18 3.45
CA GLY A 19 -1.40 -17.93 4.11
C GLY A 19 -0.74 -17.20 5.29
N THR A 20 -1.08 -15.93 5.54
CA THR A 20 -0.73 -15.21 6.77
C THR A 20 -1.86 -15.29 7.81
N SER A 21 -1.65 -14.66 8.97
CA SER A 21 -2.61 -14.55 10.07
C SER A 21 -3.74 -13.54 9.79
N THR A 22 -4.67 -13.38 10.75
CA THR A 22 -5.63 -12.26 10.76
C THR A 22 -4.88 -10.94 10.66
N GLY A 23 -5.31 -9.99 9.84
CA GLY A 23 -4.49 -8.80 9.57
C GLY A 23 -4.25 -7.91 10.78
N ILE A 24 -5.26 -7.74 11.64
CA ILE A 24 -5.15 -7.02 12.90
C ILE A 24 -5.94 -7.76 13.97
N ALA A 25 -5.44 -7.77 15.20
CA ALA A 25 -6.23 -8.13 16.37
C ALA A 25 -6.04 -7.09 17.49
N LEU A 26 -7.15 -6.52 17.96
CA LEU A 26 -7.16 -5.55 19.03
C LEU A 26 -7.81 -6.12 20.31
N GLU A 27 -7.15 -5.94 21.43
CA GLU A 27 -7.70 -6.21 22.75
C GLU A 27 -7.98 -4.88 23.48
N ARG A 28 -9.18 -4.75 24.05
CA ARG A 28 -9.55 -3.65 24.94
C ARG A 28 -9.52 -4.13 26.38
N ILE A 29 -8.57 -3.58 27.14
CA ILE A 29 -8.33 -3.96 28.53
C ILE A 29 -8.97 -2.88 29.42
N PRO A 30 -9.93 -3.24 30.29
CA PRO A 30 -10.45 -2.33 31.29
C PRO A 30 -9.28 -1.81 32.15
N PHE A 31 -9.05 -0.51 32.13
CA PHE A 31 -7.99 0.10 32.92
C PHE A 31 -8.58 0.64 34.23
N SER A 32 -7.81 0.57 35.31
CA SER A 32 -8.28 0.89 36.67
C SER A 32 -8.52 2.39 36.92
N ILE A 33 -8.48 3.23 35.87
CA ILE A 33 -8.74 4.67 35.94
C ILE A 33 -10.13 4.94 35.36
N PRO A 34 -11.02 5.67 36.07
CA PRO A 34 -12.32 6.08 35.55
C PRO A 34 -12.20 6.78 34.19
N GLY A 35 -12.86 6.25 33.16
CA GLY A 35 -12.85 6.79 31.80
C GLY A 35 -11.66 6.37 30.93
N GLY A 36 -10.70 5.61 31.46
CA GLY A 36 -9.58 5.06 30.70
C GLY A 36 -9.91 3.71 30.07
N THR A 37 -9.60 3.53 28.79
CA THR A 37 -9.56 2.21 28.14
C THR A 37 -8.17 2.01 27.57
N LEU A 38 -7.52 0.91 27.94
CA LEU A 38 -6.26 0.51 27.30
C LEU A 38 -6.60 -0.32 26.06
N SER A 39 -6.01 0.06 24.93
CA SER A 39 -6.10 -0.67 23.67
C SER A 39 -4.73 -1.27 23.36
N ARG A 40 -4.68 -2.58 23.08
CA ARG A 40 -3.45 -3.31 22.74
C ARG A 40 -3.65 -4.05 21.43
N PHE A 41 -2.78 -3.83 20.45
CA PHE A 41 -2.67 -4.74 19.33
C PHE A 41 -1.99 -6.02 19.82
N THR A 42 -2.70 -7.13 19.79
CA THR A 42 -2.14 -8.47 20.05
C THR A 42 -1.57 -9.08 18.77
N HIS A 43 -2.01 -8.57 17.62
CA HIS A 43 -1.48 -8.93 16.32
C HIS A 43 -1.60 -7.74 15.35
N LEU A 44 -0.59 -7.59 14.49
CA LEU A 44 -0.56 -6.65 13.39
C LEU A 44 0.32 -7.24 12.29
N ASP A 45 -0.28 -7.52 11.14
CA ASP A 45 0.44 -7.78 9.91
C ASP A 45 0.77 -6.43 9.25
N PRO A 46 2.05 -6.08 9.04
CA PRO A 46 2.44 -4.81 8.43
C PRO A 46 1.98 -4.67 6.96
N HIS A 47 1.54 -5.76 6.33
CA HIS A 47 1.01 -5.78 4.97
C HIS A 47 -0.54 -5.83 4.93
N CYS A 48 -1.20 -5.66 6.08
CA CYS A 48 -2.66 -5.55 6.16
C CYS A 48 -3.14 -4.15 5.75
N GLY A 49 -4.05 -4.09 4.76
CA GLY A 49 -4.66 -2.83 4.34
C GLY A 49 -3.70 -1.93 3.55
N THR A 50 -3.86 -0.61 3.68
CA THR A 50 -2.96 0.36 3.03
C THR A 50 -1.65 0.45 3.80
N HIS A 51 -0.55 0.08 3.15
CA HIS A 51 0.76 -0.05 3.80
C HIS A 51 1.91 0.38 2.87
N LEU A 52 3.14 0.27 3.40
CA LEU A 52 4.37 0.55 2.68
C LEU A 52 5.36 -0.60 2.92
N ASP A 53 5.93 -1.10 1.84
CA ASP A 53 7.02 -2.07 1.91
C ASP A 53 8.38 -1.37 2.04
N ALA A 54 9.17 -1.83 3.00
CA ALA A 54 10.58 -1.50 3.10
C ALA A 54 11.43 -2.50 2.30
N PRO A 55 12.64 -2.14 1.83
CA PRO A 55 13.52 -3.05 1.09
C PRO A 55 13.74 -4.40 1.79
N LEU A 56 13.79 -4.41 3.13
CA LEU A 56 13.93 -5.64 3.93
C LEU A 56 12.85 -6.70 3.63
N HIS A 57 11.68 -6.31 3.12
CA HIS A 57 10.61 -7.24 2.76
C HIS A 57 11.03 -8.23 1.65
N PHE A 58 11.86 -7.79 0.70
CA PHE A 58 12.29 -8.61 -0.44
C PHE A 58 13.82 -8.83 -0.50
N ILE A 59 14.60 -8.05 0.24
CA ILE A 59 16.06 -8.05 0.22
C ILE A 59 16.55 -8.34 1.63
N GLN A 60 17.20 -9.48 1.83
CA GLN A 60 17.61 -9.97 3.16
C GLN A 60 18.40 -8.93 4.00
N GLU A 61 19.26 -8.16 3.34
CA GLU A 61 20.08 -7.11 3.97
C GLU A 61 19.56 -5.69 3.62
N GLY A 62 18.30 -5.59 3.23
CA GLY A 62 17.63 -4.34 2.93
C GLY A 62 17.36 -3.50 4.18
N THR A 63 17.15 -2.20 4.01
CA THR A 63 16.80 -1.31 5.12
C THR A 63 15.40 -1.58 5.64
N ASP A 64 15.20 -1.44 6.95
CA ASP A 64 13.88 -1.51 7.58
C ASP A 64 13.05 -0.23 7.33
N VAL A 65 11.77 -0.27 7.70
CA VAL A 65 10.84 0.85 7.52
C VAL A 65 11.22 2.07 8.37
N ALA A 66 11.86 1.87 9.53
CA ALA A 66 12.28 2.98 10.40
C ALA A 66 13.43 3.80 9.78
N SER A 67 14.15 3.20 8.84
CA SER A 67 15.26 3.82 8.11
C SER A 67 14.81 4.52 6.81
N VAL A 68 13.56 4.35 6.39
CA VAL A 68 13.02 5.00 5.18
C VAL A 68 12.72 6.48 5.49
N PRO A 69 13.23 7.45 4.70
CA PRO A 69 12.99 8.86 4.96
C PRO A 69 11.52 9.24 4.75
N LEU A 70 10.96 10.02 5.67
CA LEU A 70 9.61 10.55 5.54
C LEU A 70 9.57 11.66 4.48
N VAL A 71 8.87 11.41 3.39
CA VAL A 71 8.69 12.34 2.28
C VAL A 71 7.20 12.48 1.94
N LEU A 72 6.80 13.69 1.53
CA LEU A 72 5.46 13.99 1.03
C LEU A 72 5.56 14.54 -0.40
N PRO A 73 5.89 13.69 -1.38
CA PRO A 73 6.05 14.12 -2.76
C PRO A 73 4.71 14.53 -3.39
N GLU A 74 4.79 15.30 -4.47
CA GLU A 74 3.62 15.56 -5.31
C GLU A 74 3.11 14.23 -5.90
N LEU A 75 1.80 14.01 -5.81
CA LEU A 75 1.14 12.80 -6.30
C LEU A 75 0.67 12.98 -7.74
N VAL A 76 1.01 12.02 -8.60
CA VAL A 76 0.46 11.85 -9.95
C VAL A 76 -0.32 10.54 -9.98
N VAL A 77 -1.55 10.56 -10.49
CA VAL A 77 -2.42 9.38 -10.56
C VAL A 77 -2.63 9.00 -12.02
N PHE A 78 -2.37 7.73 -12.34
CA PHE A 78 -2.72 7.11 -13.61
C PHE A 78 -3.91 6.18 -13.42
N TYR A 79 -4.84 6.20 -14.37
CA TYR A 79 -6.02 5.35 -14.37
C TYR A 79 -5.91 4.30 -15.47
N THR A 80 -6.12 3.03 -15.15
CA THR A 80 -5.98 1.93 -16.12
C THR A 80 -6.65 0.66 -15.63
N THR A 81 -7.21 -0.17 -16.51
CA THR A 81 -7.69 -1.51 -16.14
C THR A 81 -6.81 -2.62 -16.68
N ALA A 82 -5.60 -2.29 -17.15
CA ALA A 82 -4.67 -3.25 -17.71
C ALA A 82 -4.07 -4.17 -16.63
N ASN A 83 -3.83 -5.43 -16.98
CA ASN A 83 -3.10 -6.38 -16.14
C ASN A 83 -2.24 -7.30 -17.02
N PRO A 84 -0.90 -7.25 -16.94
CA PRO A 84 -0.11 -6.27 -16.17
C PRO A 84 -0.24 -4.85 -16.74
N ILE A 85 0.11 -3.85 -15.93
CA ILE A 85 0.12 -2.44 -16.33
C ILE A 85 1.34 -2.18 -17.23
N PRO A 86 1.15 -1.70 -18.47
CA PRO A 86 2.22 -1.53 -19.44
C PRO A 86 2.98 -0.20 -19.27
N ALA A 87 4.21 -0.14 -19.78
CA ALA A 87 5.10 1.02 -19.67
C ALA A 87 4.67 2.22 -20.55
N ASP A 88 3.97 1.95 -21.67
CA ASP A 88 3.46 2.96 -22.60
C ASP A 88 2.39 3.86 -21.97
N LEU A 89 1.81 3.45 -20.83
CA LEU A 89 0.94 4.29 -20.02
C LEU A 89 1.65 5.58 -19.53
N LEU A 90 2.99 5.58 -19.48
CA LEU A 90 3.79 6.75 -19.11
C LEU A 90 4.08 7.66 -20.31
N ASP A 91 3.68 7.31 -21.53
CA ASP A 91 3.98 8.10 -22.71
C ASP A 91 3.24 9.44 -22.69
N GLY A 92 3.98 10.53 -22.93
CA GLY A 92 3.44 11.89 -22.83
C GLY A 92 3.16 12.36 -21.39
N SER A 93 3.55 11.60 -20.36
CA SER A 93 3.42 12.03 -18.97
C SER A 93 4.25 13.29 -18.65
N PRO A 94 3.81 14.13 -17.70
CA PRO A 94 4.64 15.23 -17.19
C PRO A 94 5.90 14.69 -16.52
N GLY A 95 6.86 15.57 -16.19
CA GLY A 95 8.05 15.18 -15.44
C GLY A 95 7.69 14.49 -14.11
N LEU A 96 8.20 13.28 -13.90
CA LEU A 96 7.90 12.43 -12.73
C LEU A 96 9.04 12.39 -11.68
N VAL A 97 10.13 13.11 -11.92
CA VAL A 97 11.29 13.15 -11.02
C VAL A 97 10.86 13.61 -9.62
N GLY A 98 11.13 12.81 -8.60
CA GLY A 98 10.82 13.10 -7.21
C GLY A 98 9.33 12.98 -6.83
N LYS A 99 8.46 12.54 -7.75
CA LYS A 99 7.01 12.44 -7.53
C LYS A 99 6.60 11.06 -6.99
N ALA A 100 5.45 11.01 -6.33
CA ALA A 100 4.73 9.76 -6.11
C ALA A 100 3.84 9.47 -7.31
N VAL A 101 3.84 8.22 -7.77
CA VAL A 101 2.99 7.74 -8.87
C VAL A 101 2.07 6.65 -8.33
N LEU A 102 0.76 6.90 -8.35
CA LEU A 102 -0.27 5.93 -7.97
C LEU A 102 -0.97 5.42 -9.23
N PHE A 103 -1.11 4.11 -9.36
CA PHE A 103 -1.99 3.52 -10.38
C PHE A 103 -3.32 3.14 -9.72
N SER A 104 -4.38 3.81 -10.17
CA SER A 104 -5.75 3.44 -9.83
C SER A 104 -6.29 2.53 -10.92
N THR A 105 -6.58 1.30 -10.52
CA THR A 105 -7.04 0.24 -11.39
C THR A 105 -8.50 -0.15 -11.20
N GLY A 106 -9.14 0.41 -10.17
CA GLY A 106 -10.48 0.04 -9.77
C GLY A 106 -10.49 -1.28 -9.01
N TRP A 107 -9.33 -1.74 -8.53
CA TRP A 107 -9.19 -3.00 -7.80
C TRP A 107 -9.69 -2.90 -6.35
N GLU A 108 -9.71 -1.69 -5.80
CA GLU A 108 -10.19 -1.39 -4.45
C GLU A 108 -11.63 -1.85 -4.22
N LYS A 109 -12.43 -2.02 -5.28
CA LYS A 109 -13.79 -2.60 -5.20
C LYS A 109 -13.82 -4.03 -4.61
N HIS A 110 -12.68 -4.74 -4.64
CA HIS A 110 -12.54 -6.09 -4.08
C HIS A 110 -12.05 -6.07 -2.61
N ALA A 111 -11.67 -4.90 -2.07
CA ALA A 111 -11.13 -4.78 -0.73
C ALA A 111 -12.04 -5.39 0.34
N GLY A 112 -11.44 -6.04 1.34
CA GLY A 112 -12.16 -6.75 2.40
C GLY A 112 -12.71 -8.12 2.00
N THR A 113 -12.44 -8.59 0.76
CA THR A 113 -12.82 -9.93 0.30
C THR A 113 -11.59 -10.76 -0.02
N LYS A 114 -11.74 -12.10 -0.05
CA LYS A 114 -10.67 -13.00 -0.50
C LYS A 114 -10.24 -12.71 -1.94
N GLY A 115 -11.17 -12.27 -2.79
CA GLY A 115 -10.90 -11.91 -4.18
C GLY A 115 -9.96 -10.72 -4.34
N PHE A 116 -9.72 -9.92 -3.29
CA PHE A 116 -8.72 -8.86 -3.32
C PHE A 116 -7.30 -9.39 -3.64
N PHE A 117 -7.02 -10.63 -3.23
CA PHE A 117 -5.71 -11.25 -3.33
C PHE A 117 -5.56 -12.19 -4.54
N GLU A 118 -6.52 -12.17 -5.48
CA GLU A 118 -6.54 -13.09 -6.61
C GLU A 118 -6.68 -12.34 -7.94
N GLY A 119 -5.68 -12.44 -8.81
CA GLY A 119 -5.75 -11.89 -10.17
C GLY A 119 -5.69 -10.36 -10.25
N TYR A 120 -5.18 -9.70 -9.20
CA TYR A 120 -5.04 -8.25 -9.14
C TYR A 120 -4.06 -7.70 -10.20
N PRO A 121 -4.27 -6.46 -10.68
CA PRO A 121 -3.32 -5.76 -11.54
C PRO A 121 -1.95 -5.64 -10.91
N THR A 122 -0.91 -5.91 -11.71
CA THR A 122 0.49 -5.80 -11.30
C THR A 122 1.25 -4.89 -12.27
N LEU A 123 2.39 -4.36 -11.85
CA LEU A 123 3.29 -3.63 -12.76
C LEU A 123 3.97 -4.62 -13.71
N SER A 124 4.03 -4.32 -15.00
CA SER A 124 4.98 -5.01 -15.88
C SER A 124 6.42 -4.67 -15.48
N SER A 125 7.37 -5.58 -15.73
CA SER A 125 8.79 -5.33 -15.47
C SER A 125 9.30 -4.10 -16.22
N GLN A 126 8.84 -3.91 -17.47
CA GLN A 126 9.18 -2.73 -18.27
C GLN A 126 8.67 -1.44 -17.64
N LEU A 127 7.48 -1.45 -17.03
CA LEU A 127 6.94 -0.29 -16.33
C LEU A 127 7.75 0.02 -15.06
N ALA A 128 8.13 -0.99 -14.28
CA ALA A 128 8.96 -0.80 -13.10
C ALA A 128 10.31 -0.15 -13.46
N GLU A 129 11.00 -0.67 -14.48
CA GLU A 129 12.26 -0.09 -14.98
C GLU A 129 12.05 1.36 -15.49
N ALA A 130 10.95 1.60 -16.20
CA ALA A 130 10.62 2.91 -16.74
C ALA A 130 10.33 3.97 -15.67
N LEU A 131 9.75 3.58 -14.53
CA LEU A 131 9.52 4.47 -13.37
C LEU A 131 10.84 4.83 -12.68
N VAL A 132 11.72 3.85 -12.48
CA VAL A 132 13.08 4.08 -11.93
C VAL A 132 13.87 5.03 -12.83
N ALA A 133 13.89 4.78 -14.14
CA ALA A 133 14.61 5.62 -15.10
C ALA A 133 14.09 7.07 -15.15
N ARG A 134 12.82 7.31 -14.79
CA ARG A 134 12.21 8.64 -14.70
C ARG A 134 12.39 9.31 -13.33
N GLY A 135 13.08 8.67 -12.39
CA GLY A 135 13.37 9.22 -11.07
C GLY A 135 12.14 9.34 -10.17
N VAL A 136 11.14 8.48 -10.35
CA VAL A 136 9.97 8.40 -9.47
C VAL A 136 10.42 8.06 -8.05
N ALA A 137 9.89 8.79 -7.05
CA ALA A 137 10.29 8.63 -5.66
C ALA A 137 9.49 7.56 -4.91
N LEU A 138 8.21 7.38 -5.29
CA LEU A 138 7.31 6.42 -4.66
C LEU A 138 6.32 5.89 -5.70
N VAL A 139 6.04 4.60 -5.64
CA VAL A 139 5.01 3.95 -6.47
C VAL A 139 3.95 3.37 -5.56
N GLY A 140 2.68 3.54 -5.92
CA GLY A 140 1.55 2.95 -5.22
C GLY A 140 0.60 2.24 -6.18
N LEU A 141 -0.10 1.23 -5.66
CA LEU A 141 -1.16 0.49 -6.33
C LEU A 141 -2.39 0.45 -5.41
N ASP A 142 -3.58 0.24 -5.98
CA ASP A 142 -4.81 -0.09 -5.25
C ASP A 142 -5.03 -1.61 -5.07
N SER A 143 -3.99 -2.41 -5.39
CA SER A 143 -3.87 -3.86 -5.19
C SER A 143 -3.02 -4.19 -3.96
N PRO A 144 -3.06 -5.45 -3.45
CA PRO A 144 -2.24 -5.86 -2.30
C PRO A 144 -0.73 -5.98 -2.60
N SER A 145 -0.33 -5.99 -3.88
CA SER A 145 1.06 -6.09 -4.35
C SER A 145 1.19 -5.62 -5.79
#